data_AF-A0A060SIC3-F1
#
_entry.id   AF-A0A060SIC3-F1
#
_cell.length_a   1.000
_cell.length_b   1.000
_cell.length_c   1.000
_cell.angle_alpha   90.00
_cell.angle_beta   90.00
_cell.angle_gamma   90.00
#
_symmetry.space_group_name_H-M   'P 1'
#
loop_
_entity.id
_entity.type
_entity.pdbx_description
1 polymer ?
#
loop_
_entity_poly.entity_id
_entity_poly.type
_entity_poly.pdbx_seq_one_letter_code
_entity_poly.pdbx_strand_id
1 'polypeptide(L)'
;MTVETTPQDVMLAAPPPSDHIDPFSLENWRAYTRASRTGEDEEKARTLLERWRYSTWLTLYFHQPFGPSGILPNSLILTLASHTTFSTVNDLKGRWLLADRHGADVLKVLHNLDQEHTLPRIEETRAKAEATMAEREEREREHAEKVAEREREKEVREHERAERAAEKAAEREREKKAKQAA
;
A
#
# COMPACT_ATOMS: atom_id res chain seq x y z
N MET A 1 63.64 7.79 -4.03
CA MET A 1 62.43 8.37 -3.42
C MET A 1 61.24 7.54 -3.88
N THR A 2 60.89 6.54 -3.09
CA THR A 2 59.76 5.64 -3.33
C THR A 2 58.55 6.20 -2.60
N VAL A 3 57.53 6.60 -3.36
CA VAL A 3 56.27 7.12 -2.83
C VAL A 3 55.37 5.92 -2.52
N GLU A 4 55.20 5.63 -1.23
CA GLU A 4 54.22 4.64 -0.76
C GLU A 4 52.81 5.18 -1.03
N THR A 5 52.10 4.54 -1.94
CA THR A 5 50.68 4.79 -2.20
C THR A 5 49.86 3.95 -1.25
N THR A 6 49.34 4.58 -0.20
CA THR A 6 48.37 3.98 0.73
C THR A 6 47.08 3.65 -0.04
N PRO A 7 46.55 2.41 0.05
CA PRO A 7 45.25 2.08 -0.53
C PRO A 7 44.17 2.81 0.27
N GLN A 8 43.49 3.77 -0.38
CA GLN A 8 42.25 4.32 0.12
C GLN A 8 41.21 3.20 0.19
N ASP A 9 40.91 2.82 1.43
CA ASP A 9 39.80 1.96 1.80
C ASP A 9 38.50 2.65 1.36
N VAL A 10 37.99 2.27 0.19
CA VAL A 10 36.71 2.73 -0.33
C VAL A 10 35.65 2.03 0.51
N MET A 11 35.33 2.63 1.65
CA MET A 11 34.14 2.27 2.42
C MET A 11 32.94 2.42 1.48
N LEU A 12 32.50 1.28 0.93
CA LEU A 12 31.24 1.13 0.22
C LEU A 12 30.14 1.61 1.17
N ALA A 13 29.74 2.87 1.02
CA ALA A 13 28.57 3.42 1.68
C ALA A 13 27.41 2.47 1.38
N ALA A 14 26.80 1.94 2.44
CA ALA A 14 25.61 1.13 2.30
C ALA A 14 24.62 1.88 1.40
N PRO A 15 24.02 1.23 0.39
CA PRO A 15 23.01 1.88 -0.42
C PRO A 15 21.96 2.48 0.53
N PRO A 16 21.49 3.72 0.27
CA PRO A 16 20.45 4.31 1.10
C PRO A 16 19.30 3.31 1.22
N PRO A 17 18.70 3.16 2.42
CA PRO A 17 17.57 2.26 2.61
C PRO A 17 16.56 2.57 1.51
N SER A 18 16.26 1.56 0.70
CA SER A 18 15.38 1.68 -0.45
C SER A 18 14.15 2.48 -0.04
N ASP A 19 13.94 3.63 -0.68
CA ASP A 19 12.78 4.49 -0.45
C ASP A 19 11.54 3.60 -0.44
N HIS A 20 11.02 3.37 0.77
CA HIS A 20 9.80 2.60 0.93
C HIS A 20 8.72 3.44 0.27
N ILE A 21 8.41 3.12 -0.99
CA ILE A 21 7.31 3.73 -1.71
C ILE A 21 6.08 3.42 -0.88
N ASP A 22 5.55 4.45 -0.19
CA ASP A 22 4.36 4.29 0.61
C ASP A 22 3.26 3.80 -0.33
N PRO A 23 2.74 2.58 -0.12
CA PRO A 23 1.68 2.05 -0.95
C PRO A 23 0.45 2.96 -0.91
N PHE A 24 0.24 3.72 0.16
CA PHE A 24 -0.92 4.62 0.26
C PHE A 24 -0.62 6.07 -0.12
N SER A 25 0.54 6.32 -0.74
CA SER A 25 0.87 7.66 -1.21
C SER A 25 -0.11 8.12 -2.29
N LEU A 26 -0.72 9.27 -2.07
CA LEU A 26 -1.58 9.96 -3.03
C LEU A 26 -0.85 10.29 -4.33
N GLU A 27 0.49 10.35 -4.34
CA GLU A 27 1.28 10.61 -5.55
C GLU A 27 1.40 9.36 -6.43
N ASN A 28 1.31 8.17 -5.84
CA ASN A 28 1.46 6.90 -6.55
C ASN A 28 0.13 6.16 -6.77
N TRP A 29 -1.00 6.90 -6.76
CA TRP A 29 -2.33 6.32 -6.89
C TRP A 29 -2.51 5.49 -8.18
N ARG A 30 -1.76 5.80 -9.23
CA ARG A 30 -1.77 5.04 -10.50
C ARG A 30 -1.38 3.57 -10.33
N ALA A 31 -0.58 3.23 -9.33
CA ALA A 31 -0.23 1.84 -9.02
C ALA A 31 -1.44 1.02 -8.54
N TYR A 32 -2.50 1.68 -8.07
CA TYR A 32 -3.76 1.07 -7.60
C TYR A 32 -4.85 1.06 -8.66
N THR A 33 -4.63 1.76 -9.77
CA THR A 33 -5.58 1.78 -10.87
C THR A 33 -5.56 0.43 -11.58
N ARG A 34 -6.75 -0.15 -11.77
CA ARG A 34 -6.90 -1.38 -12.54
C ARG A 34 -6.45 -1.15 -13.98
N ALA A 35 -5.84 -2.15 -14.61
CA ALA A 35 -5.39 -2.06 -16.01
C ALA A 35 -6.53 -1.76 -17.00
N SER A 36 -7.77 -2.11 -16.64
CA SER A 36 -8.96 -1.87 -17.45
C SER A 36 -10.08 -1.25 -16.61
N ARG A 37 -10.79 -0.29 -17.20
CA ARG A 37 -12.07 0.22 -16.69
C ARG A 37 -13.16 -0.79 -17.00
N THR A 38 -14.19 -0.85 -16.16
CA THR A 38 -15.27 -1.83 -16.29
C THR A 38 -16.62 -1.17 -16.02
N GLY A 39 -17.63 -1.53 -16.82
CA GLY A 39 -19.01 -1.09 -16.61
C GLY A 39 -19.16 0.43 -16.69
N GLU A 40 -19.63 1.03 -15.60
CA GLU A 40 -19.93 2.47 -15.50
C GLU A 40 -18.70 3.35 -15.76
N ASP A 41 -17.51 2.96 -15.26
CA ASP A 41 -16.28 3.73 -15.45
C ASP A 41 -15.89 3.83 -16.94
N GLU A 42 -16.11 2.74 -17.70
CA GLU A 42 -15.84 2.71 -19.13
C GLU A 42 -16.85 3.59 -19.89
N GLU A 43 -18.14 3.51 -19.56
CA GLU A 43 -19.19 4.33 -20.17
C GLU A 43 -18.99 5.83 -19.90
N LYS A 44 -18.63 6.18 -18.65
CA LYS A 44 -18.30 7.55 -18.25
C LYS A 44 -17.06 8.06 -19.01
N ALA A 45 -16.02 7.23 -19.14
CA ALA A 45 -14.85 7.57 -19.96
C ALA A 45 -15.21 7.80 -21.43
N ARG A 46 -16.04 6.94 -22.04
CA ARG A 46 -16.53 7.13 -23.42
C ARG A 46 -17.25 8.46 -23.58
N THR A 47 -18.18 8.76 -22.67
CA THR A 47 -18.97 10.00 -22.69
C THR A 47 -18.08 11.24 -22.59
N LEU A 48 -17.08 11.22 -21.70
CA LEU A 48 -16.13 12.33 -21.55
C LEU A 48 -15.28 12.54 -22.81
N LEU A 49 -14.80 11.46 -23.41
CA LEU A 49 -14.00 11.51 -24.64
C LEU A 49 -14.82 12.00 -25.84
N GLU A 50 -16.07 11.57 -25.97
CA GLU A 50 -16.98 12.06 -27.00
C GLU A 50 -17.26 13.55 -26.82
N ARG A 51 -17.59 13.99 -25.61
CA ARG A 51 -17.80 15.40 -25.31
C ARG A 51 -16.57 16.24 -25.62
N TRP A 52 -15.38 15.78 -25.20
CA TRP A 52 -14.11 16.44 -25.52
C TRP A 52 -13.92 16.53 -27.03
N ARG A 53 -14.16 15.44 -27.77
CA ARG A 53 -14.03 15.41 -29.24
C ARG A 53 -14.94 16.43 -29.92
N TYR A 54 -16.22 16.47 -29.55
CA TYR A 54 -17.19 17.42 -30.12
C TYR A 54 -16.80 18.86 -29.79
N SER A 55 -16.42 19.15 -28.54
CA SER A 55 -15.99 20.48 -28.13
C SER A 55 -14.76 20.94 -28.91
N THR A 56 -13.73 20.11 -28.99
CA THR A 56 -12.48 20.41 -29.69
C THR A 56 -12.72 20.62 -31.19
N TRP A 57 -13.57 19.80 -31.81
CA TRP A 57 -13.93 19.99 -33.22
C TRP A 57 -14.64 21.32 -33.45
N LEU A 58 -15.68 21.63 -32.66
CA LEU A 58 -16.42 22.90 -32.78
C LEU A 58 -15.52 24.11 -32.57
N THR A 59 -14.61 24.07 -31.60
CA THR A 59 -13.77 25.22 -31.27
C THR A 59 -12.61 25.42 -32.25
N LEU A 60 -11.95 24.33 -32.69
CA LEU A 60 -10.67 24.43 -33.40
C LEU A 60 -10.74 23.96 -34.87
N TYR A 61 -11.75 23.17 -35.24
CA TYR A 61 -11.78 22.46 -36.53
C TYR A 61 -13.13 22.50 -37.23
N PHE A 62 -14.05 23.40 -36.85
CA PHE A 62 -15.42 23.36 -37.39
C PHE A 62 -15.48 23.59 -38.91
N HIS A 63 -14.50 24.30 -39.47
CA HIS A 63 -14.36 24.51 -40.91
C HIS A 63 -13.80 23.31 -41.68
N GLN A 64 -13.35 22.26 -40.99
CA GLN A 64 -12.69 21.12 -41.60
C GLN A 64 -13.71 20.05 -42.05
N PRO A 65 -13.50 19.40 -43.22
CA PRO A 65 -14.48 18.52 -43.83
C PRO A 65 -14.60 17.13 -43.16
N PHE A 66 -13.66 16.75 -42.30
CA PHE A 66 -13.58 15.39 -41.72
C PHE A 66 -14.44 15.18 -40.46
N GLY A 67 -15.14 16.21 -39.98
CA GLY A 67 -16.05 16.13 -38.83
C GLY A 67 -15.37 15.77 -37.49
N PRO A 68 -16.15 15.60 -36.40
CA PRO A 68 -15.61 15.25 -35.08
C PRO A 68 -14.84 13.92 -35.06
N SER A 69 -15.27 12.93 -35.84
CA SER A 69 -14.63 11.61 -35.93
C SER A 69 -13.20 11.67 -36.47
N GLY A 70 -12.86 12.67 -37.29
CA GLY A 70 -11.49 12.90 -37.73
C GLY A 70 -10.58 13.49 -36.65
N ILE A 71 -11.13 14.08 -35.58
CA ILE A 71 -10.35 14.55 -34.43
C ILE A 71 -9.97 13.40 -33.52
N LEU A 72 -10.94 12.55 -33.15
CA LEU A 72 -10.72 11.39 -32.31
C LEU A 72 -11.58 10.21 -32.81
N PRO A 73 -10.97 9.22 -33.47
CA PRO A 73 -11.69 8.10 -34.05
C PRO A 73 -12.43 7.26 -33.00
N ASN A 74 -13.61 6.73 -33.36
CA ASN A 74 -14.41 5.90 -32.46
C ASN A 74 -13.63 4.69 -31.92
N SER A 75 -12.85 4.02 -32.76
CA SER A 75 -12.01 2.87 -32.34
C SER A 75 -11.02 3.24 -31.23
N LEU A 76 -10.47 4.46 -31.29
CA LEU A 76 -9.56 4.95 -30.28
C LEU A 76 -10.31 5.36 -29.01
N ILE A 77 -11.51 5.94 -29.10
CA ILE A 77 -12.37 6.20 -27.93
C ILE A 77 -12.66 4.89 -27.18
N LEU A 78 -13.06 3.84 -27.88
CA LEU A 78 -13.33 2.54 -27.27
C LEU A 78 -12.09 1.98 -26.56
N THR A 79 -10.93 2.06 -27.22
CA THR A 79 -9.65 1.59 -26.66
C THR A 79 -9.23 2.39 -25.43
N LEU A 80 -9.28 3.72 -25.52
CA LEU A 80 -8.90 4.63 -24.43
C LEU A 80 -9.86 4.57 -23.25
N ALA A 81 -11.16 4.38 -23.51
CA ALA A 81 -12.13 4.23 -22.45
C ALA A 81 -11.95 2.92 -21.69
N SER A 82 -11.65 1.82 -22.38
CA SER A 82 -11.47 0.51 -21.76
C SER A 82 -10.15 0.41 -20.99
N HIS A 83 -9.05 0.99 -21.49
CA HIS A 83 -7.71 0.79 -20.92
C HIS A 83 -7.19 2.02 -20.17
N THR A 84 -6.56 1.80 -19.02
CA THR A 84 -5.92 2.85 -18.18
C THR A 84 -4.40 2.93 -18.38
N THR A 85 -3.84 2.04 -19.21
CA THR A 85 -2.40 1.91 -19.42
C THR A 85 -1.78 3.06 -20.22
N PHE A 86 -2.60 3.85 -20.93
CA PHE A 86 -2.14 5.03 -21.65
C PHE A 86 -1.85 6.16 -20.65
N SER A 87 -0.56 6.47 -20.49
CA SER A 87 -0.10 7.42 -19.47
C SER A 87 0.61 8.62 -20.07
N THR A 88 1.24 8.44 -21.21
CA THR A 88 2.03 9.46 -21.90
C THR A 88 1.51 9.68 -23.32
N VAL A 89 1.80 10.86 -23.87
CA VAL A 89 1.50 11.16 -25.27
C VAL A 89 2.19 10.18 -26.22
N ASN A 90 3.36 9.67 -25.84
CA ASN A 90 4.11 8.71 -26.64
C ASN A 90 3.35 7.39 -26.85
N ASP A 91 2.54 6.97 -25.87
CA ASP A 91 1.70 5.76 -25.97
C ASP A 91 0.63 5.88 -27.06
N LEU A 92 0.28 7.12 -27.44
CA LEU A 92 -0.71 7.44 -28.46
C LEU A 92 -0.08 7.67 -29.84
N LYS A 93 1.24 7.91 -29.91
CA LYS A 93 1.94 8.13 -31.18
C LYS A 93 1.86 6.89 -32.04
N GLY A 94 1.69 7.08 -33.34
CA GLY A 94 1.49 6.00 -34.32
C GLY A 94 0.09 5.38 -34.35
N ARG A 95 -0.72 5.57 -33.28
CA ARG A 95 -2.14 5.16 -33.26
C ARG A 95 -3.07 6.31 -33.62
N TRP A 96 -2.64 7.54 -33.35
CA TRP A 96 -3.44 8.73 -33.53
C TRP A 96 -2.61 9.89 -34.08
N LEU A 97 -2.97 10.38 -35.27
CA LEU A 97 -2.22 11.43 -35.97
C LEU A 97 -2.16 12.75 -35.18
N LEU A 98 -3.18 13.06 -34.38
CA LEU A 98 -3.24 14.30 -33.60
C LEU A 98 -2.73 14.13 -32.15
N ALA A 99 -2.10 12.99 -31.83
CA ALA A 99 -1.58 12.72 -30.49
C ALA A 99 -0.62 13.81 -29.99
N ASP A 100 0.29 14.30 -30.83
CA ASP A 100 1.26 15.33 -30.43
C ASP A 100 0.59 16.65 -30.03
N ARG A 101 -0.58 16.96 -30.61
CA ARG A 101 -1.29 18.21 -30.36
C ARG A 101 -2.30 18.10 -29.22
N HIS A 102 -3.03 16.98 -29.15
CA HIS A 102 -4.19 16.83 -28.27
C HIS A 102 -4.10 15.65 -27.30
N GLY A 103 -3.04 14.84 -27.40
CA GLY A 103 -2.84 13.66 -26.56
C GLY A 103 -2.81 14.01 -25.08
N ALA A 104 -2.12 15.09 -24.72
CA ALA A 104 -2.03 15.54 -23.33
C ALA A 104 -3.40 15.91 -22.75
N ASP A 105 -4.23 16.61 -23.51
CA ASP A 105 -5.57 17.03 -23.07
C ASP A 105 -6.50 15.83 -22.88
N VAL A 106 -6.48 14.88 -23.82
CA VAL A 106 -7.26 13.64 -23.72
C VAL A 106 -6.82 12.80 -22.52
N LEU A 107 -5.51 12.63 -22.33
CA LEU A 107 -4.98 11.89 -21.19
C LEU A 107 -5.30 12.58 -19.87
N LYS A 108 -5.32 13.92 -19.84
CA LYS A 108 -5.73 14.68 -18.65
C LYS A 108 -7.20 14.46 -18.29
N VAL A 109 -8.09 14.43 -19.27
CA VAL A 109 -9.52 14.13 -19.04
C VAL A 109 -9.69 12.74 -18.40
N LEU A 110 -9.01 11.73 -18.93
CA LEU A 110 -9.06 10.37 -18.39
C LEU A 110 -8.36 10.25 -17.04
N HIS A 111 -7.24 10.94 -16.85
CA HIS A 111 -6.51 10.96 -15.59
C HIS A 111 -7.37 11.49 -14.44
N ASN A 112 -8.11 12.57 -14.66
CA ASN A 112 -9.01 13.12 -13.65
C ASN A 112 -10.13 12.12 -13.29
N LEU A 113 -10.71 11.46 -14.30
CA LEU A 113 -11.71 10.41 -14.07
C LEU A 113 -11.14 9.27 -13.24
N ASP A 114 -9.96 8.76 -13.63
CA ASP A 114 -9.32 7.64 -12.93
C ASP A 114 -8.94 8.03 -11.49
N GLN A 115 -8.54 9.29 -11.27
CA GLN A 115 -8.21 9.82 -9.96
C GLN A 115 -9.46 9.87 -9.06
N GLU A 116 -10.57 10.41 -9.55
CA GLU A 116 -11.85 10.49 -8.83
C GLU A 116 -12.31 9.11 -8.31
N HIS A 117 -12.08 8.04 -9.07
CA HIS A 117 -12.51 6.70 -8.71
C HIS A 117 -11.47 5.92 -7.88
N THR A 118 -10.17 6.19 -8.08
CA THR A 118 -9.10 5.45 -7.41
C THR A 118 -8.83 5.98 -6.00
N LEU A 119 -8.85 7.30 -5.79
CA LEU A 119 -8.53 7.88 -4.49
C LEU A 119 -9.43 7.38 -3.34
N PRO A 120 -10.77 7.35 -3.47
CA PRO A 120 -11.64 6.85 -2.40
C PRO A 120 -11.37 5.38 -2.06
N ARG A 121 -11.01 4.57 -3.07
CA ARG A 121 -10.67 3.16 -2.85
C ARG A 121 -9.36 2.99 -2.10
N ILE A 122 -8.36 3.85 -2.37
CA ILE A 122 -7.10 3.86 -1.62
C ILE A 122 -7.38 4.22 -0.16
N GLU A 123 -8.18 5.26 0.09
CA GLU A 123 -8.58 5.66 1.44
C GLU A 123 -9.33 4.55 2.19
N GLU A 124 -10.29 3.89 1.53
CA GLU A 124 -11.02 2.76 2.12
C GLU A 124 -10.06 1.60 2.46
N THR A 125 -9.14 1.28 1.55
CA THR A 125 -8.15 0.21 1.75
C THR A 125 -7.20 0.55 2.90
N ARG A 126 -6.78 1.82 2.99
CA ARG A 126 -5.94 2.32 4.08
C ARG A 126 -6.66 2.22 5.42
N ALA A 127 -7.91 2.67 5.50
CA ALA A 127 -8.71 2.58 6.72
C ALA A 127 -8.90 1.12 7.19
N LYS A 128 -9.13 0.19 6.26
CA LYS A 128 -9.20 -1.25 6.57
C LYS A 128 -7.87 -1.81 7.08
N ALA A 129 -6.76 -1.40 6.48
CA ALA A 129 -5.43 -1.82 6.90
C ALA A 129 -5.11 -1.31 8.32
N GLU A 130 -5.39 -0.03 8.59
CA GLU A 130 -5.22 0.59 9.91
C GLU A 130 -6.09 -0.10 10.97
N ALA A 131 -7.36 -0.38 10.67
CA ALA A 131 -8.25 -1.11 11.58
C ALA A 131 -7.75 -2.54 11.88
N THR A 132 -7.26 -3.24 10.86
CA THR A 132 -6.71 -4.61 11.01
C THR A 132 -5.44 -4.60 11.87
N MET A 133 -4.58 -3.58 11.69
CA MET A 133 -3.38 -3.42 12.50
C MET A 133 -3.72 -3.11 13.96
N ALA A 134 -4.70 -2.24 14.20
CA ALA A 134 -5.16 -1.92 15.55
C ALA A 134 -5.75 -3.15 16.26
N GLU A 135 -6.60 -3.93 15.59
CA GLU A 135 -7.17 -5.17 16.14
C GLU A 135 -6.06 -6.20 16.46
N ARG A 136 -5.07 -6.31 15.58
CA ARG A 136 -3.92 -7.20 15.82
C ARG A 136 -3.12 -6.76 17.04
N GLU A 137 -2.85 -5.47 17.17
CA GLU A 137 -2.11 -4.92 18.32
C GLU A 137 -2.88 -5.13 19.64
N GLU A 138 -4.20 -4.95 19.64
CA GLU A 138 -5.05 -5.22 20.81
C GLU A 138 -4.99 -6.70 21.21
N ARG A 139 -5.12 -7.62 20.25
CA ARG A 139 -5.00 -9.06 20.52
C ARG A 139 -3.61 -9.44 21.04
N GLU A 140 -2.56 -8.81 20.53
CA GLU A 140 -1.18 -9.04 21.00
C GLU A 140 -1.00 -8.54 22.44
N ARG A 141 -1.59 -7.39 22.80
CA ARG A 141 -1.60 -6.87 24.18
C ARG A 141 -2.39 -7.78 25.13
N GLU A 142 -3.60 -8.19 24.77
CA GLU A 142 -4.38 -9.12 25.59
C GLU A 142 -3.66 -10.45 25.79
N HIS A 143 -3.00 -10.96 24.74
CA HIS A 143 -2.24 -12.19 24.82
C HIS A 143 -1.03 -12.02 25.76
N ALA A 144 -0.29 -10.92 25.64
CA ALA A 144 0.82 -10.60 26.53
C ALA A 144 0.37 -10.50 28.00
N GLU A 145 -0.76 -9.86 28.28
CA GLU A 145 -1.33 -9.76 29.62
C GLU A 145 -1.73 -11.13 30.19
N LYS A 146 -2.43 -11.97 29.40
CA LYS A 146 -2.80 -13.33 29.82
C LYS A 146 -1.59 -14.21 30.08
N VAL A 147 -0.51 -14.06 29.31
CA VAL A 147 0.75 -14.78 29.54
C VAL A 147 1.40 -14.31 30.84
N ALA A 148 1.50 -12.99 31.06
CA ALA A 148 2.08 -12.43 32.27
C ALA A 148 1.30 -12.81 33.54
N GLU A 149 -0.04 -12.84 33.47
CA GLU A 149 -0.89 -13.31 34.59
C GLU A 149 -0.62 -14.78 34.92
N ARG A 150 -0.55 -15.65 33.91
CA ARG A 150 -0.25 -17.08 34.10
C ARG A 150 1.14 -17.31 34.67
N GLU A 151 2.12 -16.48 34.32
CA GLU A 151 3.46 -16.54 34.89
C GLU A 151 3.46 -16.14 36.36
N ARG A 152 2.81 -15.03 36.72
CA ARG A 152 2.65 -14.61 38.12
C ARG A 152 1.92 -15.67 38.96
N GLU A 153 0.87 -16.28 38.42
CA GLU A 153 0.15 -17.34 39.12
C GLU A 153 1.04 -18.58 39.34
N LYS A 154 1.87 -18.95 38.37
CA LYS A 154 2.85 -20.03 38.52
C LYS A 154 3.87 -19.70 39.61
N GLU A 155 4.42 -18.49 39.62
CA GLU A 155 5.37 -18.04 40.64
C GLU A 155 4.77 -18.11 42.05
N VAL A 156 3.53 -17.63 42.23
CA VAL A 156 2.81 -17.73 43.52
C VAL A 156 2.62 -19.18 43.93
N ARG A 157 2.17 -20.05 43.02
CA ARG A 157 1.98 -21.49 43.31
C ARG A 157 3.29 -22.19 43.64
N GLU A 158 4.38 -21.83 42.99
CA GLU A 158 5.71 -22.38 43.28
C GLU A 158 6.23 -21.92 44.65
N HIS A 159 6.02 -20.64 44.98
CA HIS A 159 6.34 -20.10 46.31
C HIS A 159 5.57 -20.81 47.43
N GLU A 160 4.24 -20.94 47.30
CA GLU A 160 3.42 -21.66 48.29
C GLU A 160 3.84 -23.13 48.45
N ARG A 161 4.22 -23.79 47.35
CA ARG A 161 4.73 -25.17 47.39
C ARG A 161 6.06 -25.25 48.11
N ALA A 162 6.95 -24.28 47.89
CA ALA A 162 8.25 -24.21 48.56
C ALA A 162 8.07 -23.96 50.07
N GLU A 163 7.21 -23.03 50.48
CA GLU A 163 6.90 -22.78 51.90
C GLU A 163 6.32 -24.01 52.60
N ARG A 164 5.31 -24.65 52.01
CA ARG A 164 4.72 -25.88 52.56
C ARG A 164 5.73 -27.03 52.65
N ALA A 165 6.65 -27.14 51.68
CA ALA A 165 7.71 -28.14 51.73
C ALA A 165 8.72 -27.83 52.85
N ALA A 166 9.09 -26.57 53.04
CA ALA A 166 9.98 -26.12 54.10
C ALA A 166 9.38 -26.34 55.50
N GLU A 167 8.09 -26.03 55.70
CA GLU A 167 7.38 -26.26 56.96
C GLU A 167 7.36 -27.76 57.31
N LYS A 168 6.97 -28.61 56.36
CA LYS A 168 6.98 -30.08 56.54
C LYS A 168 8.39 -30.63 56.81
N ALA A 169 9.42 -30.04 56.21
CA ALA A 169 10.80 -30.44 56.47
C ALA A 169 11.24 -30.06 57.89
N ALA A 170 10.89 -28.86 58.35
CA ALA A 170 11.17 -28.39 59.70
C ALA A 170 10.42 -29.23 60.77
N GLU A 171 9.16 -29.59 60.51
CA GLU A 171 8.38 -30.48 61.38
C GLU A 171 9.05 -31.87 61.51
N ARG A 172 9.42 -32.48 60.38
CA ARG A 172 10.15 -33.76 60.36
C ARG A 172 11.49 -33.68 61.10
N GLU A 173 12.19 -32.56 61.03
CA GLU A 173 13.45 -32.36 61.75
C GLU A 173 13.20 -32.27 63.26
N ARG A 174 12.16 -31.56 63.70
CA ARG A 174 11.75 -31.47 65.11
C ARG A 174 11.36 -32.84 65.67
N GLU A 175 10.57 -33.63 64.93
CA GLU A 175 10.21 -34.99 65.34
C GLU A 175 11.44 -35.91 65.47
N LYS A 176 12.40 -35.82 64.53
CA LYS A 176 13.64 -36.59 64.60
C LYS A 176 14.47 -36.21 65.83
N LYS A 177 14.61 -34.91 66.12
CA LYS A 177 15.31 -34.42 67.30
C LYS A 177 14.64 -34.87 68.60
N ALA A 178 13.31 -34.80 68.66
CA ALA A 178 12.54 -35.27 69.83
C ALA A 178 12.72 -36.78 70.08
N LYS A 179 12.69 -37.60 69.02
CA LYS A 179 12.92 -39.05 69.10
C LYS A 179 14.35 -39.43 69.49
N GLN A 180 15.35 -38.59 69.19
CA GLN A 180 16.74 -38.83 69.59
C GLN A 180 17.03 -38.42 71.04
N ALA A 181 16.20 -37.57 71.63
CA ALA A 181 16.36 -37.08 73.01
C ALA A 181 15.61 -37.93 74.05
N ALA A 182 14.71 -38.80 73.61
CA ALA A 182 13.96 -39.74 74.45
C ALA A 182 14.66 -41.10 74.50
#